data_AF-A0A920L8B5-F1
#
_entry.id   AF-A0A920L8B5-F1
#
_cell.length_a   1.000
_cell.length_b   1.000
_cell.length_c   1.000
_cell.angle_alpha   90.00
_cell.angle_beta   90.00
_cell.angle_gamma   90.00
#
_symmetry.space_group_name_H-M   'P 1'
#
loop_
_entity.id
_entity.type
_entity.pdbx_description
1 polymer ?
#
loop_
_entity_poly.entity_id
_entity_poly.type
_entity_poly.pdbx_seq_one_letter_code
_entity_poly.pdbx_strand_id
1 'polypeptide(L)'
;MKKNTSIAIVGDSAAEEDYVLSSIGWAATKNLPILFIVEDNNLSILTKKKVRRSWEMHNVSSAFGVEVMIFPMIRRNQRLFKKTI
;
A
#
# COMPACT_ATOMS: atom_id res chain seq x y z
N MET A 1 -16.19 -9.72 20.42
CA MET A 1 -16.61 -8.98 19.21
C MET A 1 -15.66 -9.33 18.07
N LYS A 2 -16.14 -9.82 16.94
CA LYS A 2 -15.29 -10.16 15.78
C LYS A 2 -14.81 -8.85 15.14
N LYS A 3 -13.50 -8.60 15.09
CA LYS A 3 -12.96 -7.44 14.35
C LYS A 3 -13.04 -7.77 12.87
N ASN A 4 -13.87 -7.06 12.12
CA ASN A 4 -13.89 -7.18 10.67
C ASN A 4 -12.68 -6.43 10.12
N THR A 5 -11.84 -7.11 9.35
CA THR A 5 -10.70 -6.50 8.67
C THR A 5 -11.17 -5.82 7.39
N SER A 6 -10.80 -4.56 7.20
CA SER A 6 -11.00 -3.85 5.93
C SER A 6 -9.77 -4.02 5.05
N ILE A 7 -9.98 -4.14 3.74
CA ILE A 7 -8.91 -4.18 2.76
C ILE A 7 -9.07 -2.96 1.86
N ALA A 8 -8.02 -2.16 1.74
CA ALA A 8 -7.96 -1.00 0.85
C ALA A 8 -6.90 -1.25 -0.21
N ILE A 9 -7.29 -1.20 -1.49
CA ILE A 9 -6.38 -1.35 -2.62
C ILE A 9 -6.13 0.04 -3.22
N VAL A 10 -4.87 0.39 -3.39
CA VAL A 10 -4.42 1.75 -3.71
C VAL A 10 -3.43 1.68 -4.87
N GLY A 11 -3.62 2.50 -5.90
CA GLY A 11 -2.66 2.62 -7.01
C GLY A 11 -1.45 3.50 -6.65
N ASP A 12 -0.36 3.39 -7.42
CA ASP A 12 0.88 4.15 -7.19
C ASP A 12 0.67 5.65 -6.95
N SER A 13 -0.03 6.34 -7.87
CA SER A 13 -0.22 7.80 -7.76
C SER A 13 -1.27 8.21 -6.73
N ALA A 14 -2.13 7.30 -6.28
CA ALA A 14 -3.07 7.64 -5.21
C ALA A 14 -2.33 8.01 -3.93
N ALA A 15 -1.08 7.55 -3.74
CA ALA A 15 -0.20 7.99 -2.66
C ALA A 15 0.07 9.50 -2.63
N GLU A 16 -0.05 10.16 -3.78
CA GLU A 16 0.21 11.60 -3.94
C GLU A 16 -1.02 12.46 -3.62
N GLU A 17 -2.18 11.82 -3.49
CA GLU A 17 -3.40 12.45 -2.97
C GLU A 17 -3.29 12.62 -1.45
N ASP A 18 -3.66 13.80 -0.97
CA ASP A 18 -3.50 14.21 0.44
C ASP A 18 -4.18 13.27 1.46
N TYR A 19 -5.28 12.63 1.05
CA TYR A 19 -6.07 11.74 1.91
C TYR A 19 -5.48 10.35 2.08
N VAL A 20 -4.63 9.85 1.18
CA VAL A 20 -4.16 8.45 1.26
C VAL A 20 -3.16 8.25 2.39
N LEU A 21 -2.09 9.05 2.43
CA LEU A 21 -1.11 8.96 3.51
C LEU A 21 -1.72 9.36 4.86
N SER A 22 -2.60 10.36 4.86
CA SER A 22 -3.37 10.75 6.05
C SER A 22 -4.22 9.59 6.59
N SER A 23 -4.86 8.81 5.71
CA SER A 23 -5.67 7.65 6.10
C SER A 23 -4.80 6.53 6.69
N ILE A 24 -3.63 6.26 6.12
CA ILE A 24 -2.69 5.26 6.65
C ILE A 24 -2.18 5.69 8.04
N GLY A 25 -1.75 6.94 8.16
CA GLY A 25 -1.30 7.50 9.43
C GLY A 25 -2.38 7.44 10.50
N TRP A 26 -3.62 7.85 10.17
CA TRP A 26 -4.75 7.76 11.10
C TRP A 26 -5.04 6.32 11.53
N ALA A 27 -5.06 5.37 10.58
CA ALA A 27 -5.26 3.96 10.87
C ALA A 27 -4.18 3.41 11.83
N ALA A 28 -2.93 3.83 11.67
CA ALA A 28 -1.83 3.49 12.56
C ALA A 28 -2.07 4.04 13.98
N THR A 29 -2.39 5.35 14.11
CA THR A 29 -2.64 5.97 15.43
C THR A 29 -3.81 5.35 16.19
N LYS A 30 -4.78 4.78 15.48
CA LYS A 30 -5.98 4.14 16.05
C LYS A 30 -5.88 2.61 16.13
N ASN A 31 -4.78 2.02 15.68
CA ASN A 31 -4.57 0.58 15.62
C ASN A 31 -5.74 -0.16 14.94
N LEU A 32 -6.19 0.37 13.79
CA LEU A 32 -7.33 -0.17 13.05
C LEU A 32 -6.91 -1.43 12.27
N PRO A 33 -7.78 -2.46 12.16
CA PRO A 33 -7.50 -3.67 11.41
C PRO A 33 -7.70 -3.43 9.90
N ILE A 34 -6.78 -2.70 9.27
CA ILE A 34 -6.81 -2.39 7.84
C ILE A 34 -5.58 -2.96 7.14
N LEU A 35 -5.79 -3.69 6.06
CA LEU A 35 -4.74 -4.10 5.13
C LEU A 35 -4.73 -3.14 3.94
N PHE A 36 -3.65 -2.37 3.80
CA PHE A 36 -3.40 -1.55 2.62
C PHE A 36 -2.58 -2.36 1.60
N ILE A 37 -3.13 -2.54 0.39
CA ILE A 37 -2.45 -3.17 -0.74
C ILE A 37 -2.12 -2.06 -1.73
N VAL A 38 -0.85 -1.94 -2.08
CA VAL A 38 -0.32 -0.86 -2.92
C VAL A 38 0.17 -1.44 -4.24
N GLU A 39 -0.52 -1.07 -5.31
CA GLU A 39 -0.16 -1.41 -6.68
C GLU A 39 0.82 -0.38 -7.23
N ASP A 40 2.11 -0.55 -6.90
CA ASP A 40 3.20 0.26 -7.44
C ASP A 40 3.70 -0.33 -8.77
N ASN A 41 3.12 0.17 -9.87
CA ASN A 41 3.53 -0.17 -11.23
C ASN A 41 4.45 0.89 -11.86
N ASN A 42 4.95 1.87 -11.08
CA ASN A 42 5.81 2.98 -11.48
C ASN A 42 5.18 3.99 -12.48
N LEU A 43 3.88 3.93 -12.76
CA LEU A 43 3.19 4.77 -13.74
C LEU A 43 1.91 5.40 -13.16
N SER A 44 1.65 6.64 -13.56
CA SER A 44 0.34 7.27 -13.44
C SER A 44 -0.06 7.80 -14.80
N ILE A 45 -1.09 7.21 -15.41
CA ILE A 45 -1.43 7.39 -16.82
C ILE A 45 -0.23 7.01 -17.71
N LEU A 46 0.67 7.96 -18.01
CA LEU A 46 1.93 7.74 -18.74
C LEU A 46 3.16 8.34 -18.02
N THR A 47 2.96 8.95 -16.85
CA THR A 47 3.97 9.68 -16.09
C THR A 47 4.69 8.74 -15.13
N LYS A 48 6.02 8.63 -15.29
CA LYS A 48 6.87 7.79 -14.44
C LYS A 48 6.95 8.35 -13.02
N LYS A 49 6.88 7.48 -12.00
CA LYS A 49 7.01 7.84 -10.58
C LYS A 49 8.16 8.81 -10.28
N LYS A 50 9.35 8.51 -10.82
CA LYS A 50 10.57 9.27 -10.56
C LYS A 50 10.54 10.77 -10.91
N VAL A 51 9.58 11.22 -11.73
CA VAL A 51 9.48 12.65 -12.10
C VAL A 51 8.57 13.44 -11.16
N ARG A 52 7.76 12.74 -10.35
CA ARG A 52 6.70 13.31 -9.51
C ARG A 52 6.90 13.05 -8.01
N ARG A 53 7.65 12.00 -7.63
CA ARG A 53 8.06 11.77 -6.24
C ARG A 53 9.47 11.24 -6.10
N SER A 54 10.11 11.59 -4.98
CA SER A 54 11.46 11.18 -4.56
C SER A 54 11.46 10.20 -3.38
N TRP A 55 10.28 9.70 -3.00
CA TRP A 55 10.07 8.82 -1.85
C TRP A 55 9.26 7.59 -2.25
N GLU A 56 9.32 6.56 -1.41
CA GLU A 56 8.66 5.28 -1.62
C GLU A 56 7.60 5.03 -0.55
N MET A 57 6.49 4.39 -0.93
CA MET A 57 5.34 4.20 -0.04
C MET A 57 5.70 3.39 1.21
N HIS A 58 6.51 2.34 1.04
CA HIS A 58 6.94 1.51 2.17
C HIS A 58 7.74 2.30 3.21
N ASN A 59 8.59 3.24 2.78
CA ASN A 59 9.36 4.07 3.70
C ASN A 59 8.46 4.99 4.53
N VAL A 60 7.47 5.61 3.88
CA VAL A 60 6.51 6.50 4.56
C VAL A 60 5.62 5.70 5.53
N SER A 61 5.09 4.56 5.10
CA SER A 61 4.27 3.69 5.94
C SER A 61 5.04 3.15 7.16
N SER A 62 6.30 2.74 6.99
CA SER A 62 7.14 2.34 8.11
C SER A 62 7.41 3.49 9.08
N ALA A 63 7.55 4.73 8.61
CA ALA A 63 7.69 5.90 9.47
C ALA A 63 6.43 6.19 10.31
N PHE A 64 5.25 5.78 9.84
CA PHE A 64 4.00 5.80 10.62
C PHE A 64 3.89 4.64 11.62
N GLY A 65 4.85 3.71 11.66
CA GLY A 65 4.80 2.52 12.52
C GLY A 65 3.93 1.39 11.96
N VAL A 66 3.64 1.40 10.65
CA VAL A 66 2.89 0.33 9.98
C VAL A 66 3.84 -0.80 9.58
N GLU A 67 3.43 -2.05 9.78
CA GLU A 67 4.16 -3.21 9.27
C GLU A 67 4.05 -3.28 7.74
N VAL A 68 5.19 -3.42 7.06
CA VAL A 68 5.25 -3.40 5.60
C VAL A 68 5.85 -4.68 5.05
N MET A 69 5.21 -5.23 4.01
CA MET A 69 5.70 -6.36 3.24
C MET A 69 5.74 -5.98 1.75
N ILE A 70 6.90 -6.15 1.12
CA ILE A 70 7.09 -5.88 -0.31
C ILE A 70 7.08 -7.20 -1.06
N PHE A 71 6.20 -7.32 -2.05
CA PHE A 71 6.23 -8.42 -3.01
C PHE A 71 6.87 -7.94 -4.31
N PRO A 72 8.00 -8.53 -4.75
CA PRO A 72 8.49 -8.27 -6.09
C PRO A 72 7.45 -8.75 -7.09
N MET A 73 7.10 -7.90 -8.07
CA MET A 73 6.11 -8.27 -9.10
C MET A 73 6.63 -9.46 -9.90
N ILE A 74 6.07 -10.64 -9.65
CA ILE A 74 6.37 -11.82 -10.44
C ILE A 74 5.72 -11.64 -11.82
N ARG A 75 6.54 -11.65 -12.88
CA ARG A 75 6.05 -11.60 -14.27
C ARG A 75 5.02 -12.71 -14.55
N ARG A 76 3.82 -12.31 -15.01
CA ARG A 76 2.76 -13.06 -15.72
C ARG A 76 2.91 -14.59 -15.73
N ASN A 77 2.64 -15.27 -14.61
CA ASN A 77 2.15 -16.67 -14.51
C ASN A 77 2.20 -17.28 -13.10
N GLN A 78 2.31 -16.51 -12.02
CA GLN A 78 2.22 -17.09 -10.68
C GLN A 78 0.81 -16.95 -10.11
N ARG A 79 0.07 -18.06 -10.16
CA ARG A 79 -1.13 -18.28 -9.34
C ARG A 79 -0.68 -18.29 -7.87
N LEU A 80 -0.87 -17.18 -7.15
CA LEU A 80 -0.69 -17.21 -5.69
C LEU A 80 -1.90 -17.89 -5.06
N PHE A 81 -1.73 -19.15 -4.66
CA PHE A 81 -2.62 -19.79 -3.71
C PHE A 81 -2.14 -19.45 -2.30
N LYS A 82 -2.91 -18.66 -1.55
CA LYS A 82 -2.71 -18.54 -0.11
C LYS A 82 -3.66 -19.52 0.58
N LYS A 83 -3.14 -20.68 0.96
CA LYS A 83 -3.71 -21.54 2.02
C LYS A 83 -2.74 -21.47 3.18
N THR A 84 -3.21 -21.16 4.39
CA THR A 84 -2.83 -21.80 5.66
C THR A 84 -3.56 -21.12 6.82
N ILE A 85 -4.43 -21.94 7.45
CA ILE A 85 -5.09 -21.92 8.77
C ILE A 85 -5.93 -20.68 9.14
#